data_AF-A0AAU6WUA1-F1
#
_entry.id   AF-A0AAU6WUA1-F1
#
_cell.length_a   1.000
_cell.length_b   1.000
_cell.length_c   1.000
_cell.angle_alpha   90.00
_cell.angle_beta   90.00
_cell.angle_gamma   90.00
#
_symmetry.space_group_name_H-M   'P 1'
#
loop_
_entity.id
_entity.type
_entity.pdbx_description
1 polymer ?
#
loop_
_entity_poly.entity_id
_entity_poly.type
_entity_poly.pdbx_seq_one_letter_code
_entity_poly.pdbx_strand_id
1 'polypeptide(L)'
;METKDISRIALGAFLITAGIGHLTFARKAFQAQVPEWVPLDKDDTVVYSGYAEIALGTAMIATPKKYRKTMGKVVAGFFAAVFPEILPNIKTEGTHSV
;
A
#
# COMPACT_ATOMS: atom_id res chain seq x y z
N MET A 1 16.14 -11.72 -18.30
CA MET A 1 14.98 -11.31 -17.48
C MET A 1 14.57 -9.95 -17.98
N GLU A 2 13.31 -9.75 -18.36
CA GLU A 2 12.82 -8.46 -18.85
C GLU A 2 12.75 -7.45 -17.69
N THR A 3 12.95 -6.15 -17.95
CA THR A 3 12.89 -5.09 -16.92
C THR A 3 11.59 -5.16 -16.10
N LYS A 4 10.46 -5.46 -16.76
CA LYS A 4 9.15 -5.63 -16.13
C LYS A 4 9.13 -6.79 -15.11
N ASP A 5 9.89 -7.85 -15.36
CA ASP A 5 9.99 -8.97 -14.43
C ASP A 5 10.85 -8.60 -13.20
N ILE A 6 11.92 -7.82 -13.40
CA ILE A 6 12.76 -7.29 -12.32
C ILE A 6 11.93 -6.39 -11.41
N SER A 7 11.24 -5.39 -11.98
CA SER A 7 10.41 -4.45 -11.22
C SER A 7 9.31 -5.17 -10.44
N ARG A 8 8.71 -6.22 -11.02
CA ARG A 8 7.69 -7.02 -10.34
C ARG A 8 8.24 -7.76 -9.12
N ILE A 9 9.41 -8.40 -9.26
CA ILE A 9 10.05 -9.12 -8.16
C ILE A 9 10.49 -8.14 -7.08
N ALA A 10 11.11 -7.03 -7.46
CA ALA A 10 11.51 -5.97 -6.55
C ALA A 10 10.31 -5.40 -5.78
N LEU A 11 9.21 -5.09 -6.46
CA LEU A 11 7.97 -4.60 -5.84
C LEU A 11 7.38 -5.64 -4.88
N GLY A 12 7.35 -6.91 -5.25
CA GLY A 12 6.86 -7.97 -4.38
C GLY A 12 7.73 -8.15 -3.13
N ALA A 13 9.05 -8.10 -3.27
CA ALA A 13 9.98 -8.17 -2.15
C ALA A 13 9.85 -6.95 -1.21
N PHE A 14 9.66 -5.76 -1.79
CA PHE A 14 9.39 -4.54 -1.04
C PHE A 14 8.12 -4.66 -0.19
N LEU A 15 7.00 -5.12 -0.77
CA LEU A 15 5.74 -5.34 -0.04
C LEU A 15 5.90 -6.35 1.11
N ILE A 16 6.60 -7.46 0.87
CA ILE A 16 6.87 -8.44 1.94
C ILE A 16 7.67 -7.81 3.07
N THR A 17 8.70 -7.01 2.73
CA THR A 17 9.55 -6.34 3.71
C THR A 17 8.77 -5.30 4.51
N ALA A 18 7.93 -4.51 3.83
CA ALA A 18 7.04 -3.54 4.47
C ALA A 18 6.08 -4.21 5.45
N GLY A 19 5.41 -5.29 5.04
CA GLY A 19 4.50 -6.01 5.90
C GLY A 19 5.19 -6.70 7.08
N ILE A 20 6.42 -7.21 6.91
CA ILE A 20 7.24 -7.66 8.05
C ILE A 20 7.53 -6.49 9.00
N GLY A 21 7.86 -5.31 8.47
CA GLY A 21 8.07 -4.09 9.25
C GLY A 21 6.84 -3.71 10.08
N HIS A 22 5.64 -3.75 9.50
CA HIS A 22 4.37 -3.52 10.19
C HIS A 22 4.16 -4.48 11.37
N LEU A 23 4.55 -5.74 11.21
CA LEU A 23 4.37 -6.77 12.24
C LEU A 23 5.49 -6.79 13.30
N THR A 24 6.62 -6.13 13.04
CA THR A 24 7.82 -6.24 13.88
C THR A 24 8.36 -4.87 14.33
N PHE A 25 9.39 -4.36 13.66
CA PHE A 25 10.22 -3.25 14.15
C PHE A 25 9.64 -1.86 13.87
N ALA A 26 8.68 -1.73 12.96
CA ALA A 26 8.13 -0.43 12.57
C ALA A 26 6.68 -0.22 13.03
N ARG A 27 6.05 -1.21 13.67
CA ARG A 27 4.63 -1.19 14.07
C ARG A 27 4.19 0.10 14.75
N LYS A 28 4.93 0.55 15.77
CA LYS A 28 4.63 1.79 16.51
C LYS A 28 4.70 3.05 15.64
N ALA A 29 5.66 3.12 14.73
CA ALA A 29 5.82 4.25 13.83
C ALA A 29 4.68 4.31 12.80
N PHE A 30 4.13 3.16 12.39
CA PHE A 30 2.99 3.09 11.50
C PHE A 30 1.66 3.39 12.17
N GLN A 31 1.49 3.05 13.46
CA GLN A 31 0.30 3.45 14.22
C GLN A 31 0.11 4.97 14.22
N ALA A 32 1.20 5.74 14.30
CA ALA A 32 1.16 7.21 14.24
C ALA A 32 0.70 7.77 12.88
N GLN A 33 0.78 6.96 11.82
CA GLN A 33 0.35 7.33 10.46
C GLN A 33 -1.08 6.91 10.15
N VAL A 34 -1.72 6.09 11.01
CA VAL A 34 -3.12 5.70 10.83
C VAL A 34 -4.01 6.90 11.13
N PRO A 35 -4.80 7.37 10.15
CA PRO A 35 -5.70 8.51 10.35
C PRO A 35 -6.85 8.19 11.30
N GLU A 36 -7.38 9.20 11.97
CA GLU A 36 -8.51 9.05 12.92
C GLU A 36 -9.83 8.61 12.27
N TRP A 37 -9.97 8.72 10.95
CA TRP A 37 -11.19 8.29 10.25
C TRP A 37 -11.26 6.77 10.05
N VAL A 38 -10.17 6.04 10.28
CA VAL A 38 -10.17 4.57 10.19
C VAL A 38 -10.97 4.00 11.37
N PRO A 39 -12.01 3.19 11.15
CA PRO A 39 -12.91 2.74 12.20
C PRO A 39 -12.34 1.62 13.09
N LEU A 40 -11.14 1.14 12.78
CA LEU A 40 -10.42 0.11 13.53
C LEU A 40 -9.40 0.75 14.46
N ASP A 41 -9.03 0.03 15.52
CA ASP A 41 -7.89 0.42 16.33
C ASP A 41 -6.63 0.57 15.46
N LYS A 42 -5.80 1.57 15.78
CA LYS A 42 -4.59 1.88 15.00
C LYS A 42 -3.65 0.69 14.89
N ASP A 43 -3.56 -0.08 15.97
CA ASP A 43 -2.70 -1.26 16.02
C ASP A 43 -3.22 -2.39 15.12
N ASP A 44 -4.52 -2.69 15.18
CA ASP A 44 -5.18 -3.66 14.31
C ASP A 44 -5.07 -3.27 12.84
N THR A 45 -5.24 -1.98 12.53
CA THR A 45 -5.06 -1.45 11.18
C THR A 45 -3.67 -1.75 10.63
N VAL A 46 -2.62 -1.56 11.43
CA VAL A 46 -1.23 -1.84 11.03
C VAL A 46 -0.96 -3.34 10.90
N VAL A 47 -1.53 -4.16 11.78
CA VAL A 47 -1.38 -5.62 11.69
C VAL A 47 -2.04 -6.19 10.44
N TYR A 48 -3.30 -5.82 10.19
CA TYR A 48 -4.02 -6.33 9.03
C TYR A 48 -3.42 -5.83 7.72
N SER A 49 -2.94 -4.58 7.66
CA SER A 49 -2.22 -4.10 6.48
C SER A 49 -0.90 -4.86 6.28
N GLY A 50 -0.16 -5.17 7.34
CA GLY A 50 1.07 -5.96 7.25
C GLY A 50 0.84 -7.37 6.67
N TYR A 51 -0.22 -8.06 7.10
CA TYR A 51 -0.60 -9.34 6.50
C TYR A 51 -1.03 -9.19 5.03
N ALA A 52 -1.79 -8.13 4.71
CA ALA A 52 -2.21 -7.86 3.33
C ALA A 52 -1.00 -7.62 2.41
N GLU A 53 0.01 -6.87 2.86
CA GLU A 53 1.22 -6.60 2.08
C GLU A 53 2.07 -7.84 1.85
N ILE A 54 2.24 -8.70 2.87
CA ILE A 54 2.95 -9.98 2.71
C ILE A 54 2.21 -10.86 1.70
N ALA A 55 0.89 -10.96 1.81
CA ALA A 55 0.07 -11.73 0.87
C ALA A 55 0.16 -11.17 -0.56
N LEU A 56 0.02 -9.85 -0.73
CA LEU A 56 0.12 -9.18 -2.03
C LEU A 56 1.51 -9.28 -2.63
N GLY A 57 2.58 -9.12 -1.84
CA GLY A 57 3.96 -9.24 -2.30
C GLY A 57 4.30 -10.66 -2.73
N THR A 58 3.86 -11.66 -1.96
CA THR A 58 4.01 -13.07 -2.32
C THR A 58 3.22 -13.39 -3.58
N ALA A 59 1.97 -12.94 -3.68
CA ALA A 59 1.14 -13.09 -4.86
C ALA A 59 1.77 -12.41 -6.08
N MET A 60 2.31 -11.19 -5.94
CA MET A 60 2.98 -10.46 -7.03
C MET A 60 4.15 -11.26 -7.62
N ILE A 61 4.93 -11.96 -6.79
CA ILE A 61 6.04 -12.82 -7.22
C ILE A 61 5.54 -14.13 -7.85
N ALA A 62 4.55 -14.78 -7.24
CA ALA A 62 4.04 -16.08 -7.68
C ALA A 62 3.03 -16.01 -8.85
N THR A 63 2.49 -14.83 -9.17
CA THR A 63 1.41 -14.68 -10.15
C THR A 63 1.80 -15.16 -11.56
N PRO A 64 0.99 -16.04 -12.20
CA PRO A 64 1.19 -16.48 -13.58
C PRO A 64 1.16 -15.32 -14.58
N LYS A 65 1.91 -15.44 -15.69
CA LYS A 65 2.03 -14.41 -16.75
C LYS A 65 0.68 -13.81 -17.18
N LYS A 66 -0.36 -14.65 -17.33
CA LYS A 66 -1.71 -14.24 -17.72
C LYS A 66 -2.38 -13.21 -16.79
N TYR A 67 -2.04 -13.18 -15.50
CA TYR A 67 -2.69 -12.32 -14.51
C TYR A 67 -1.81 -11.17 -14.02
N ARG A 68 -0.58 -11.03 -14.51
CA ARG A 68 0.37 -10.00 -14.05
C ARG A 68 -0.18 -8.58 -14.21
N LYS A 69 -0.92 -8.31 -15.29
CA LYS A 69 -1.56 -6.99 -15.52
C LYS A 69 -2.64 -6.70 -14.47
N THR A 70 -3.47 -7.70 -14.16
CA THR A 70 -4.51 -7.57 -13.12
C THR A 70 -3.88 -7.38 -11.74
N MET A 71 -2.84 -8.16 -11.42
CA MET A 71 -2.12 -8.04 -10.14
C MET A 71 -1.49 -6.65 -9.95
N GLY A 72 -0.92 -6.06 -11.01
CA GLY A 72 -0.44 -4.69 -10.97
C GLY A 72 -1.54 -3.67 -10.62
N LYS A 73 -2.76 -3.84 -11.16
CA LYS A 73 -3.91 -2.99 -10.81
C LYS A 73 -4.35 -3.18 -9.36
N VAL A 74 -4.36 -4.42 -8.86
CA VAL A 74 -4.71 -4.71 -7.47
C VAL A 74 -3.75 -4.01 -6.52
N VAL A 75 -2.44 -4.13 -6.76
CA VAL A 75 -1.43 -3.46 -5.92
C VAL A 75 -1.52 -1.93 -6.03
N ALA A 76 -1.80 -1.38 -7.22
CA ALA A 76 -2.04 0.05 -7.37
C ALA A 76 -3.26 0.52 -6.57
N GLY A 77 -4.37 -0.23 -6.61
CA GLY A 77 -5.57 0.06 -5.83
C GLY A 77 -5.32 -0.04 -4.32
N PHE A 78 -4.53 -1.03 -3.89
CA PHE A 78 -4.11 -1.16 -2.50
C PHE A 78 -3.32 0.08 -2.03
N PHE A 79 -2.32 0.52 -2.80
CA PHE A 79 -1.56 1.74 -2.47
C PHE A 79 -2.44 2.99 -2.41
N ALA A 80 -3.39 3.14 -3.33
CA ALA A 80 -4.32 4.27 -3.30
C ALA A 80 -5.22 4.27 -2.04
N ALA A 81 -5.61 3.09 -1.54
CA ALA A 81 -6.39 2.96 -0.32
C ALA A 81 -5.57 3.21 0.96
N VAL A 82 -4.30 2.76 0.98
CA VAL A 82 -3.40 2.93 2.13
C VAL A 82 -2.83 4.35 2.21
N PHE A 83 -2.61 5.00 1.06
CA PHE A 83 -2.09 6.36 0.96
C PHE A 83 -3.12 7.29 0.28
N PRO A 84 -4.25 7.60 0.95
CA PRO A 84 -5.29 8.42 0.34
C PRO A 84 -4.84 9.85 0.05
N GLU A 85 -3.81 10.37 0.73
CA GLU A 85 -3.28 11.73 0.54
C GLU A 85 -2.51 11.95 -0.78
N ILE A 86 -2.35 10.93 -1.62
CA ILE A 86 -1.66 11.06 -2.92
C ILE A 86 -2.51 11.78 -3.98
N LEU A 87 -3.80 12.03 -3.73
CA LEU A 87 -4.61 12.87 -4.60
C LEU A 87 -4.49 14.33 -4.14
N PRO A 88 -4.08 15.27 -5.02
CA PRO A 88 -4.10 16.68 -4.67
C PRO A 88 -5.53 17.04 -4.27
N ASN A 89 -5.70 17.48 -3.02
CA ASN A 89 -6.84 18.30 -2.64
C ASN A 89 -6.76 19.54 -3.51
N ILE A 90 -7.39 19.50 -4.69
CA ILE A 90 -7.80 20.71 -5.37
C ILE A 90 -8.88 21.30 -4.46
N LYS A 91 -8.46 21.98 -3.39
CA LYS A 91 -9.26 23.08 -2.87
C LYS A 91 -9.39 24.02 -4.06
N THR A 92 -10.55 23.98 -4.70
CA THR A 92 -11.02 25.11 -5.46
C THR A 92 -11.17 26.24 -4.44
N GLU A 93 -10.08 26.97 -4.18
CA GLU A 93 -10.14 28.29 -3.56
C GLU A 93 -10.73 29.23 -4.62
N GLY A 94 -12.02 29.02 -4.88
CA GLY A 94 -12.88 29.97 -5.54
C GLY A 94 -13.33 30.99 -4.53
N THR A 95 -12.99 32.24 -4.80
CA THR A 95 -13.71 33.46 -4.41
C THR A 95 -13.89 33.74 -2.93
N HIS A 96 -12.98 34.54 -2.38
CA HIS A 96 -13.40 35.67 -1.56
C HIS A 96 -12.88 36.96 -2.19
N SER A 97 -13.75 37.58 -2.98
CA SER A 97 -13.74 39.02 -3.23
C SER A 97 -14.22 39.69 -1.94
N VAL A 98 -13.32 40.37 -1.21
CA VAL A 98 -13.50 41.71 -0.63
C VAL A 98 -12.12 42.34 -0.48
#